data_AF-A0A926BTJ8-F1
#
_entry.id   AF-A0A926BTJ8-F1
#
_cell.length_a   1.000
_cell.length_b   1.000
_cell.length_c   1.000
_cell.angle_alpha   90.00
_cell.angle_beta   90.00
_cell.angle_gamma   90.00
#
_symmetry.space_group_name_H-M   'P 1'
#
loop_
_entity.id
_entity.type
_entity.pdbx_description
1 polymer ?
#
loop_
_entity_poly.entity_id
_entity_poly.type
_entity_poly.pdbx_seq_one_letter_code
_entity_poly.pdbx_strand_id
1 'polypeptide(L)'
;SKDGVREGMPVITERGLVGRIVGVSPNYSIVQLLLNADMRLSVMTLRGRNEGMLTWDYDGGRHMLLRQIEAVRPQSKKDTIVTSGYSGMYPENLMVGTISAIEQEEGSLFYRIVVTPAVDFGTLDEAFVVLHRPSDERMGLESRLDSLQGDDEEGK
;
A
#
# COMPACT_ATOMS: atom_id res chain seq x y z
N SER A 1 14.15 5.24 18.64
CA SER A 1 13.83 3.95 19.26
C SER A 1 15.09 3.26 19.75
N LYS A 2 15.01 2.53 20.87
CA LYS A 2 16.08 1.64 21.34
C LYS A 2 16.15 0.30 20.59
N ASP A 3 15.08 -0.05 19.88
CA ASP A 3 14.88 -1.36 19.22
C ASP A 3 15.07 -1.29 17.71
N GLY A 4 15.66 -0.21 17.19
CA GLY A 4 15.93 -0.04 15.76
C GLY A 4 14.73 0.39 14.90
N VAL A 5 13.54 0.55 15.50
CA VAL A 5 12.32 1.04 14.81
C VAL A 5 12.52 2.47 14.31
N ARG A 6 12.06 2.73 13.08
CA ARG A 6 12.10 4.03 12.39
C ARG A 6 10.78 4.29 11.68
N GLU A 7 10.52 5.57 11.41
CA GLU A 7 9.41 5.98 10.55
C GLU A 7 9.52 5.35 9.17
N GLY A 8 8.38 5.08 8.54
CA GLY A 8 8.28 4.38 7.27
C GLY A 8 8.29 2.85 7.37
N MET A 9 8.74 2.27 8.50
CA MET A 9 8.79 0.81 8.64
C MET A 9 7.38 0.17 8.59
N PRO A 10 7.19 -0.95 7.86
CA PRO A 10 5.93 -1.67 7.83
C PRO A 10 5.60 -2.32 9.18
N VAL A 11 4.31 -2.34 9.49
CA VAL A 11 3.75 -3.06 10.65
C VAL A 11 2.82 -4.16 10.14
N ILE A 12 3.02 -5.40 10.60
CA ILE A 12 2.29 -6.58 10.15
C ILE A 12 1.78 -7.40 11.34
N THR A 13 0.82 -8.28 11.08
CA THR A 13 0.51 -9.46 11.90
C THR A 13 0.85 -10.72 11.13
N GLU A 14 0.59 -11.89 11.72
CA GLU A 14 0.64 -13.18 11.05
C GLU A 14 -0.32 -13.29 9.85
N ARG A 15 -1.38 -12.45 9.83
CA ARG A 15 -2.38 -12.44 8.75
C ARG A 15 -2.04 -11.47 7.63
N GLY A 16 -1.38 -10.35 7.92
CA GLY A 16 -1.05 -9.38 6.90
C GLY A 16 -0.66 -8.01 7.42
N LEU A 17 -0.63 -7.05 6.50
CA LEU A 17 -0.20 -5.69 6.73
C LEU A 17 -1.23 -4.90 7.54
N VAL A 18 -0.74 -4.23 8.59
CA VAL A 18 -1.52 -3.35 9.49
C VAL A 18 -1.38 -1.89 9.06
N GLY A 19 -0.18 -1.50 8.64
CA GLY A 19 0.12 -0.11 8.30
C GLY A 19 1.61 0.18 8.32
N ARG A 20 1.97 1.42 8.68
CA ARG A 20 3.37 1.86 8.78
C ARG A 20 3.60 2.74 10.00
N ILE A 21 4.84 2.76 10.47
CA ILE A 21 5.29 3.68 11.52
C ILE A 21 5.33 5.12 10.98
N VAL A 22 4.69 6.05 11.69
CA VAL A 22 4.69 7.49 11.36
C VAL A 22 5.21 8.38 12.49
N GLY A 23 5.54 7.80 13.63
CA GLY A 23 6.20 8.51 14.72
C GLY A 23 6.91 7.53 15.63
N VAL A 24 8.10 7.90 16.12
CA VAL A 24 8.94 7.03 16.95
C VAL A 24 9.49 7.80 18.14
N SER A 25 9.36 7.22 19.34
CA SER A 25 10.03 7.65 20.56
C SER A 25 11.04 6.59 21.04
N PRO A 26 11.70 6.76 22.20
CA PRO A 26 12.61 5.73 22.73
C PRO A 26 11.96 4.35 22.94
N ASN A 27 10.71 4.31 23.41
CA ASN A 27 10.01 3.08 23.81
C ASN A 27 8.60 2.93 23.19
N TYR A 28 8.15 3.90 22.40
CA TYR A 28 6.82 3.87 21.78
C TYR A 28 6.91 4.24 20.30
N SER A 29 5.89 3.86 19.54
CA SER A 29 5.74 4.27 18.15
C SER A 29 4.26 4.45 17.81
N ILE A 30 4.00 5.30 16.83
CA ILE A 30 2.66 5.57 16.32
C ILE A 30 2.55 4.91 14.94
N VAL A 31 1.48 4.12 14.75
CA VAL A 31 1.19 3.43 13.50
C VAL A 31 0.08 4.16 12.75
N GLN A 32 0.32 4.52 11.50
CA GLN A 32 -0.75 4.88 10.57
C GLN A 32 -1.30 3.59 9.96
N LEU A 33 -2.56 3.28 10.24
CA LEU A 33 -3.23 2.07 9.77
C LEU A 33 -3.51 2.12 8.26
N LEU A 34 -3.69 0.95 7.66
CA LEU A 34 -4.13 0.84 6.26
C LEU A 34 -5.53 1.45 6.02
N LEU A 35 -6.33 1.58 7.07
CA LEU A 35 -7.69 2.13 7.03
C LEU A 35 -7.72 3.67 7.03
N ASN A 36 -6.56 4.32 6.98
CA ASN A 36 -6.48 5.78 6.98
C ASN A 36 -6.74 6.35 5.57
N ALA A 37 -7.49 7.45 5.46
CA ALA A 37 -7.87 8.07 4.17
C ALA A 37 -6.65 8.52 3.34
N ASP A 38 -5.60 8.96 4.02
CA ASP A 38 -4.38 9.44 3.38
C ASP A 38 -3.45 8.29 2.98
N MET A 39 -3.83 7.04 3.29
CA MET A 39 -3.04 5.88 2.93
C MET A 39 -3.13 5.60 1.44
N ARG A 40 -1.97 5.62 0.78
CA ARG A 40 -1.74 5.14 -0.57
C ARG A 40 -0.69 4.03 -0.51
N LEU A 41 -1.05 2.84 -0.97
CA LEU A 41 -0.16 1.68 -0.94
C LEU A 41 -0.07 1.07 -2.35
N SER A 42 1.16 0.96 -2.86
CA SER A 42 1.39 0.22 -4.10
C SER A 42 1.30 -1.28 -3.81
N VAL A 43 0.40 -1.95 -4.51
CA VAL A 43 0.11 -3.37 -4.36
C VAL A 43 0.10 -4.06 -5.71
N MET A 44 0.09 -5.38 -5.70
CA MET A 44 -0.11 -6.19 -6.88
C MET A 44 -0.97 -7.42 -6.58
N THR A 45 -1.59 -7.97 -7.62
CA THR A 45 -2.24 -9.28 -7.50
C THR A 45 -1.19 -10.38 -7.52
N LEU A 46 -1.22 -11.31 -6.55
CA LEU A 46 -0.17 -12.32 -6.39
C LEU A 46 -0.06 -13.25 -7.60
N ARG A 47 -1.21 -13.67 -8.15
CA ARG A 47 -1.30 -14.60 -9.28
C ARG A 47 -0.82 -13.98 -10.60
N GLY A 48 -1.27 -12.75 -10.88
CA GLY A 48 -1.06 -12.11 -12.18
C GLY A 48 0.03 -11.04 -12.20
N ARG A 49 0.55 -10.66 -11.02
CA ARG A 49 1.49 -9.54 -10.81
C ARG A 49 1.02 -8.23 -11.45
N ASN A 50 -0.29 -7.99 -11.44
CA ASN A 50 -0.86 -6.74 -11.94
C ASN A 50 -0.76 -5.69 -10.84
N GLU A 51 0.01 -4.64 -11.08
CA GLU A 51 0.21 -3.56 -10.13
C GLU A 51 -0.96 -2.59 -10.11
N GLY A 52 -1.20 -2.00 -8.94
CA GLY A 52 -2.18 -0.94 -8.76
C GLY A 52 -1.96 -0.19 -7.47
N MET A 53 -2.80 0.83 -7.27
CA MET A 53 -2.79 1.64 -6.06
C MET A 53 -3.99 1.29 -5.20
N LEU A 54 -3.70 0.92 -3.95
CA LEU A 54 -4.69 0.68 -2.91
C LEU A 54 -4.90 1.95 -2.10
N THR A 55 -6.16 2.34 -1.94
CA THR A 55 -6.60 3.46 -1.10
C THR A 55 -7.73 3.01 -0.19
N TRP A 56 -7.96 3.72 0.92
CA TRP A 56 -9.14 3.51 1.74
C TRP A 56 -10.29 4.42 1.32
N ASP A 57 -11.46 3.85 1.00
CA ASP A 57 -12.66 4.60 0.58
C ASP A 57 -13.62 4.75 1.78
N TYR A 58 -13.66 5.96 2.36
CA TYR A 58 -14.57 6.30 3.46
C TYR A 58 -16.01 6.50 2.98
N ASP A 59 -16.18 7.18 1.84
CA ASP A 59 -17.48 7.63 1.35
C ASP A 59 -18.26 6.49 0.67
N GLY A 60 -17.54 5.52 0.07
CA GLY A 60 -18.10 4.37 -0.64
C GLY A 60 -18.47 3.17 0.23
N GLY A 61 -18.34 3.24 1.56
CA GLY A 61 -18.75 2.16 2.46
C GLY A 61 -17.63 1.47 3.25
N ARG A 62 -16.52 2.17 3.53
CA ARG A 62 -15.44 1.71 4.42
C ARG A 62 -14.78 0.41 3.94
N HIS A 63 -14.19 0.47 2.75
CA HIS A 63 -13.47 -0.64 2.16
C HIS A 63 -12.16 -0.21 1.52
N MET A 64 -11.23 -1.15 1.34
CA MET A 64 -10.02 -0.90 0.56
C MET A 64 -10.37 -0.99 -0.92
N LEU A 65 -9.90 -0.02 -1.69
CA LEU A 65 -10.16 0.10 -3.11
C LEU A 65 -8.86 0.07 -3.89
N LEU A 66 -8.75 -0.90 -4.79
CA LEU A 66 -7.64 -1.08 -5.69
C LEU A 66 -7.99 -0.52 -7.07
N ARG A 67 -7.17 0.43 -7.54
CA ARG A 67 -7.30 1.13 -8.81
C ARG A 67 -6.07 0.90 -9.69
N GLN A 68 -6.13 1.40 -10.93
CA GLN A 68 -5.04 1.37 -11.91
C GLN A 68 -4.69 -0.01 -12.47
N ILE A 69 -5.57 -1.00 -12.29
CA ILE A 69 -5.45 -2.28 -13.00
C ILE A 69 -6.28 -2.19 -14.28
N GLU A 70 -5.61 -2.34 -15.43
CA GLU A 70 -6.27 -2.32 -16.74
C GLU A 70 -7.30 -3.45 -16.87
N ALA A 71 -8.46 -3.14 -17.47
CA ALA A 71 -9.54 -4.11 -17.64
C ALA A 71 -9.21 -5.28 -18.61
N VAL A 72 -8.12 -5.15 -19.39
CA VAL A 72 -7.60 -6.24 -20.22
C VAL A 72 -6.84 -7.30 -19.41
N ARG A 73 -6.46 -7.00 -18.16
CA ARG A 73 -5.71 -7.89 -17.28
C ARG A 73 -6.66 -8.71 -16.41
N PRO A 74 -6.81 -10.03 -16.64
CA PRO A 74 -7.81 -10.82 -15.96
C PRO A 74 -7.61 -10.82 -14.43
N GLN A 75 -8.66 -10.48 -13.69
CA GLN A 75 -8.73 -10.58 -12.23
C GLN A 75 -9.86 -11.53 -11.82
N SER A 76 -9.76 -12.11 -10.63
CA SER A 76 -10.82 -12.97 -10.08
C SER A 76 -11.11 -12.63 -8.63
N LYS A 77 -12.38 -12.78 -8.23
CA LYS A 77 -12.73 -12.75 -6.81
C LYS A 77 -11.90 -13.77 -6.05
N LYS A 78 -11.52 -13.42 -4.83
CA LYS A 78 -10.60 -14.15 -3.95
C LYS A 78 -9.13 -14.13 -4.35
N ASP A 79 -8.74 -13.46 -5.44
CA ASP A 79 -7.32 -13.26 -5.74
C ASP A 79 -6.65 -12.50 -4.58
N THR A 80 -5.44 -12.93 -4.26
CA THR A 80 -4.63 -12.36 -3.19
C THR A 80 -3.97 -11.07 -3.63
N ILE A 81 -4.02 -10.06 -2.76
CA ILE A 81 -3.35 -8.77 -2.92
C ILE A 81 -2.17 -8.69 -1.97
N VAL A 82 -1.00 -8.33 -2.49
CA VAL A 82 0.23 -8.18 -1.73
C VAL A 82 0.91 -6.84 -2.04
N THR A 83 1.82 -6.38 -1.19
CA THR A 83 2.66 -5.21 -1.50
C THR A 83 3.53 -5.48 -2.74
N SER A 84 3.63 -4.50 -3.64
CA SER A 84 4.40 -4.64 -4.88
C SER A 84 5.90 -4.39 -4.69
N GLY A 85 6.28 -3.63 -3.66
CA GLY A 85 7.63 -3.11 -3.50
C GLY A 85 7.99 -1.93 -4.42
N TYR A 86 7.07 -1.54 -5.33
CA TYR A 86 7.35 -0.54 -6.36
C TYR A 86 7.79 0.82 -5.80
N SER A 87 7.16 1.29 -4.71
CA SER A 87 7.50 2.58 -4.10
C SER A 87 8.76 2.55 -3.23
N GLY A 88 9.38 1.37 -3.02
CA GLY A 88 10.51 1.21 -2.10
C GLY A 88 10.17 1.42 -0.62
N MET A 89 8.92 1.75 -0.28
CA MET A 89 8.47 2.00 1.09
C MET A 89 8.15 0.72 1.87
N TYR A 90 7.66 -0.29 1.14
CA TYR A 90 7.33 -1.60 1.70
C TYR A 90 8.16 -2.65 0.96
N PRO A 91 8.61 -3.73 1.63
CA PRO A 91 9.14 -4.89 0.92
C PRO A 91 8.02 -5.49 0.07
N GLU A 92 8.39 -6.18 -1.01
CA GLU A 92 7.42 -6.92 -1.82
C GLU A 92 6.83 -8.13 -1.06
N ASN A 93 5.64 -8.56 -1.48
CA ASN A 93 4.98 -9.80 -1.06
C ASN A 93 4.45 -9.83 0.39
N LEU A 94 4.23 -8.69 1.04
CA LEU A 94 3.46 -8.66 2.29
C LEU A 94 1.97 -8.83 1.99
N MET A 95 1.30 -9.77 2.66
CA MET A 95 -0.14 -10.01 2.52
C MET A 95 -0.94 -8.76 2.92
N VAL A 96 -1.87 -8.32 2.07
CA VAL A 96 -2.74 -7.16 2.33
C VAL A 96 -4.20 -7.60 2.48
N GLY A 97 -4.67 -8.46 1.58
CA GLY A 97 -6.08 -8.85 1.55
C GLY A 97 -6.45 -9.68 0.33
N THR A 98 -7.74 -9.78 0.07
CA THR A 98 -8.29 -10.52 -1.07
C THR A 98 -9.38 -9.74 -1.79
N ILE A 99 -9.48 -9.91 -3.10
CA ILE A 99 -10.53 -9.29 -3.90
C ILE A 99 -11.92 -9.81 -3.48
N SER A 100 -12.82 -8.91 -3.09
CA SER A 100 -14.21 -9.24 -2.74
C SER A 100 -15.19 -8.85 -3.85
N ALA A 101 -14.94 -7.76 -4.56
CA ALA A 101 -15.72 -7.33 -5.72
C ALA A 101 -14.82 -6.76 -6.83
N ILE A 102 -15.26 -6.92 -8.07
CA ILE A 102 -14.64 -6.33 -9.25
C ILE A 102 -15.75 -5.61 -9.99
N GLU A 103 -15.56 -4.33 -10.21
CA GLU A 103 -16.46 -3.47 -10.95
C GLU A 103 -15.68 -2.86 -12.12
N GLN A 104 -16.36 -2.69 -13.24
CA GLN A 104 -15.86 -1.95 -14.38
C GLN A 104 -16.92 -0.92 -14.75
N GLU A 105 -16.60 0.35 -14.54
CA GLU A 105 -17.45 1.44 -14.99
C GLU A 105 -17.48 1.46 -16.52
N GLU A 106 -18.65 1.72 -17.10
CA GLU A 106 -18.82 1.76 -18.55
C GLU A 106 -17.94 2.87 -19.15
N GLY A 107 -17.11 2.50 -20.12
CA GLY A 107 -16.11 3.40 -20.72
C GLY A 107 -14.80 3.54 -19.94
N SER A 108 -14.64 2.93 -18.76
CA SER A 108 -13.38 2.92 -18.02
C SER A 108 -12.41 1.87 -18.58
N LEU A 109 -11.14 2.28 -18.74
CA LEU A 109 -10.01 1.40 -19.06
C LEU A 109 -9.52 0.59 -17.85
N PHE A 110 -9.91 0.99 -16.64
CA PHE A 110 -9.44 0.39 -15.39
C PHE A 110 -10.58 -0.25 -14.60
N TYR A 111 -10.24 -1.32 -13.88
CA TYR A 111 -11.13 -1.87 -12.87
C TYR A 111 -11.21 -0.98 -11.63
N ARG A 112 -12.37 -1.00 -11.00
CA ARG A 112 -12.61 -0.59 -9.63
C ARG A 112 -12.74 -1.87 -8.79
N ILE A 113 -11.72 -2.18 -7.99
CA ILE A 113 -11.66 -3.48 -7.27
C ILE A 113 -11.80 -3.24 -5.77
N VAL A 114 -12.78 -3.88 -5.16
CA VAL A 114 -12.95 -3.87 -3.70
C VAL A 114 -12.13 -4.99 -3.09
N VAL A 115 -11.35 -4.66 -2.06
CA VAL A 115 -10.45 -5.58 -1.36
C VAL A 115 -10.87 -5.67 0.11
N THR A 116 -11.03 -6.89 0.59
CA THR A 116 -11.22 -7.18 2.02
C THR A 116 -9.84 -7.34 2.68
N PRO A 117 -9.53 -6.59 3.76
CA PRO A 117 -8.26 -6.73 4.47
C PRO A 117 -8.07 -8.14 5.04
N ALA A 118 -6.83 -8.61 5.06
CA ALA A 118 -6.47 -9.87 5.72
C ALA A 118 -6.48 -9.75 7.26
N VAL A 119 -6.14 -8.56 7.75
CA VAL A 119 -6.12 -8.22 9.17
C VAL A 119 -7.53 -7.81 9.61
N ASP A 120 -7.96 -8.37 10.75
CA ASP A 120 -9.13 -7.86 11.47
C ASP A 120 -8.69 -6.77 12.44
N PHE A 121 -8.96 -5.51 12.07
CA PHE A 121 -8.57 -4.35 12.88
C PHE A 121 -9.41 -4.18 14.15
N GLY A 122 -10.53 -4.91 14.29
CA GLY A 122 -11.36 -4.87 15.50
C GLY A 122 -10.81 -5.71 16.66
N THR A 123 -9.87 -6.62 16.39
CA THR A 123 -9.29 -7.58 17.35
C THR A 123 -7.77 -7.53 17.37
N LEU A 124 -7.18 -6.43 16.90
CA LEU A 124 -5.73 -6.26 16.80
C LEU A 124 -5.10 -5.94 18.17
N ASP A 125 -4.43 -6.92 18.77
CA ASP A 125 -3.72 -6.77 20.06
C ASP A 125 -2.20 -6.74 19.91
N GLU A 126 -1.63 -7.61 19.06
CA GLU A 126 -0.19 -7.76 18.86
C GLU A 126 0.19 -7.54 17.39
N ALA A 127 1.37 -6.94 17.17
CA ALA A 127 1.90 -6.70 15.83
C ALA A 127 3.43 -6.71 15.82
N PHE A 128 3.99 -6.94 14.64
CA PHE A 128 5.43 -6.99 14.39
C PHE A 128 5.84 -5.83 13.49
N VAL A 129 6.97 -5.20 13.82
CA VAL A 129 7.61 -4.22 12.94
C VAL A 129 8.60 -4.96 12.06
N VAL A 130 8.43 -4.85 10.74
CA VAL A 130 9.42 -5.33 9.80
C VAL A 130 10.54 -4.31 9.77
N LEU A 131 11.76 -4.70 10.17
CA LEU A 131 12.96 -3.84 10.10
C LEU A 131 13.46 -3.70 8.65
N HIS A 132 12.57 -3.25 7.78
CA HIS A 132 12.85 -2.86 6.42
C HIS A 132 12.99 -1.34 6.40
N ARG A 133 14.16 -0.86 5.99
CA ARG A 133 14.34 0.56 5.73
C ARG A 133 13.98 0.80 4.27
N PRO A 134 13.10 1.78 3.98
CA PRO A 134 13.01 2.32 2.64
C PRO A 134 14.42 2.63 2.13
N SER A 135 14.69 2.34 0.87
CA SER A 135 16.02 2.63 0.31
C SER A 135 16.18 4.13 0.18
N ASP A 136 16.78 4.76 1.19
CA ASP A 136 17.07 6.21 1.20
C ASP A 136 17.86 6.63 -0.05
N GLU A 137 18.76 5.76 -0.52
CA GLU A 137 19.51 5.94 -1.77
C GLU A 137 18.61 5.95 -3.00
N ARG A 138 17.73 4.94 -3.14
CA ARG A 138 16.82 4.86 -4.29
C ARG A 138 15.82 6.01 -4.29
N MET A 139 15.22 6.30 -3.13
CA MET A 139 14.30 7.43 -2.96
C MET A 139 14.99 8.76 -3.25
N GLY A 140 16.24 8.92 -2.81
CA GLY A 140 17.05 10.11 -3.11
C GLY A 140 17.38 10.25 -4.60
N LEU A 141 17.59 9.14 -5.32
CA LEU A 141 17.78 9.14 -6.77
C LEU A 141 16.49 9.49 -7.52
N GLU A 142 15.37 8.90 -7.13
CA GLU A 142 14.05 9.15 -7.73
C GLU A 142 13.61 10.61 -7.51
N SER A 143 13.73 11.13 -6.28
CA SER A 143 13.38 12.51 -5.97
C SER A 143 14.22 13.53 -6.75
N ARG A 144 15.49 13.21 -7.06
CA ARG A 144 16.36 14.07 -7.89
C ARG A 144 15.94 14.05 -9.36
N LEU A 145 15.48 12.92 -9.86
CA LEU A 145 14.96 12.79 -11.23
C LEU A 145 13.67 13.60 -11.40
N ASP A 146 12.74 13.48 -10.45
CA ASP A 146 11.47 14.21 -10.47
C ASP A 146 11.69 15.73 -10.46
N SER A 147 12.63 16.23 -9.64
CA SER A 147 12.96 17.66 -9.62
C SER A 147 13.56 18.18 -10.94
N LEU A 148 14.29 17.33 -11.66
CA LEU A 148 14.87 17.71 -12.96
C LEU A 148 13.82 17.75 -14.08
N GLN A 149 12.74 16.98 -13.96
CA GLN A 149 11.65 16.93 -14.94
C GLN A 149 10.60 18.03 -14.70
N GLY A 150 10.40 18.46 -13.44
CA GLY A 150 9.48 19.55 -13.10
C GLY A 150 9.94 20.93 -13.58
N ASP A 151 11.26 21.17 -13.63
CA ASP A 151 11.82 22.45 -14.08
C ASP A 151 11.65 22.69 -15.61
N ASP A 152 11.42 21.63 -16.40
CA ASP A 152 11.22 21.73 -17.85
C ASP A 152 9.76 22.09 -18.23
N GLU A 153 8.79 21.93 -17.33
CA GLU A 153 7.36 22.23 -17.58
C GLU A 153 6.94 23.66 -17.19
N GLU A 154 7.65 24.33 -16.26
CA GLU A 154 7.36 25.73 -15.87
C GLU A 154 7.95 26.78 -16.84
N GLY A 155 8.68 26.34 -17.88
CA GLY A 155 9.38 27.22 -18.84
C GLY A 155 8.66 27.52 -20.17
N LYS A 156 7.36 27.22 -20.32
CA LYS A 156 6.59 27.49 -21.56
C LYS A 156 5.45 28.48 -21.39
#